data_AF-A0A1G0UX60-F1
#
_entry.id   AF-A0A1G0UX60-F1
#
_cell.length_a   1.000
_cell.length_b   1.000
_cell.length_c   1.000
_cell.angle_alpha   90.00
_cell.angle_beta   90.00
_cell.angle_gamma   90.00
#
_symmetry.space_group_name_H-M   'P 1'
#
loop_
_entity.id
_entity.type
_entity.pdbx_description
1 polymer ?
#
loop_
_entity_poly.entity_id
_entity_poly.type
_entity_poly.pdbx_seq_one_letter_code
_entity_poly.pdbx_strand_id
1 'polypeptide(L)'
;MRIFETLMTTRRDEVSQYHVQALNMIDIDFYGIRLFGKNWRTQKEKNVLTAWKTYLDHLNTPGELSGAVLDNWVTKKDDLLADLLYEISNAIGYDFDKVYLKRSIYLPRAHGNQFLDNETIRHNLAQILDGKKPLPMRLVTTEETQQEQKSIQNKYVDILDGNRTIKIELINSPSPEIKK
;
A
#
# COMPACT_ATOMS: atom_id res chain seq x y z
N MET A 1 -11.92 13.00 -24.96
CA MET A 1 -10.87 11.98 -24.91
C MET A 1 -9.96 12.28 -23.72
N ARG A 2 -10.15 11.61 -22.58
CA ARG A 2 -9.22 11.71 -21.43
C ARG A 2 -8.79 10.33 -20.92
N ILE A 3 -9.62 9.29 -21.08
CA ILE A 3 -9.32 7.94 -20.57
C ILE A 3 -8.07 7.34 -21.19
N PHE A 4 -7.95 7.30 -22.53
CA PHE A 4 -6.80 6.68 -23.19
C PHE A 4 -5.49 7.35 -22.78
N GLU A 5 -5.46 8.69 -22.76
CA GLU A 5 -4.29 9.46 -22.34
C GLU A 5 -3.94 9.19 -20.87
N THR A 6 -4.93 9.20 -19.97
CA THR A 6 -4.71 8.89 -18.55
C THR A 6 -4.22 7.47 -18.34
N LEU A 7 -4.80 6.47 -19.00
CA LEU A 7 -4.31 5.09 -18.91
C LEU A 7 -2.91 4.97 -19.51
N MET A 8 -2.63 5.66 -20.61
CA MET A 8 -1.29 5.70 -21.20
C MET A 8 -0.26 6.35 -20.29
N THR A 9 -0.58 7.41 -19.56
CA THR A 9 0.37 8.05 -18.63
C THR A 9 0.55 7.25 -17.34
N THR A 10 -0.49 6.56 -16.88
CA THR A 10 -0.51 5.84 -15.59
C THR A 10 -0.28 4.33 -15.72
N ARG A 11 0.00 3.79 -16.92
CA ARG A 11 0.20 2.33 -17.16
C ARG A 11 1.37 1.67 -16.40
N ARG A 12 2.12 2.40 -15.58
CA ARG A 12 3.14 1.89 -14.64
C ARG A 12 2.89 2.30 -13.18
N ASP A 13 1.85 3.10 -12.95
CA ASP A 13 1.37 3.56 -11.65
C ASP A 13 -0.12 3.23 -11.55
N GLU A 14 -0.40 1.93 -11.61
CA GLU A 14 -1.76 1.39 -11.75
C GLU A 14 -2.60 1.54 -10.47
N VAL A 15 -1.93 1.77 -9.33
CA VAL A 15 -2.58 2.06 -8.04
C VAL A 15 -2.96 3.53 -7.88
N SER A 16 -2.54 4.39 -8.82
CA SER A 16 -2.93 5.79 -8.79
C SER A 16 -4.43 5.97 -8.93
N GLN A 17 -4.97 6.96 -8.21
CA GLN A 17 -6.40 7.27 -8.29
C GLN A 17 -6.85 7.63 -9.72
N TYR A 18 -5.97 8.27 -10.49
CA TYR A 18 -6.23 8.61 -11.88
C TYR A 18 -6.35 7.36 -12.77
N HIS A 19 -5.52 6.33 -12.54
CA HIS A 19 -5.63 5.06 -13.27
C HIS A 19 -6.97 4.39 -12.99
N VAL A 20 -7.30 4.21 -11.71
CA VAL A 20 -8.56 3.57 -11.28
C VAL A 20 -9.77 4.34 -11.78
N GLN A 21 -9.74 5.68 -11.71
CA GLN A 21 -10.80 6.53 -12.25
C GLN A 21 -10.97 6.31 -13.76
N ALA A 22 -9.88 6.29 -14.52
CA ALA A 22 -9.93 6.10 -15.96
C ALA A 22 -10.51 4.72 -16.33
N LEU A 23 -10.12 3.66 -15.62
CA LEU A 23 -10.69 2.32 -15.80
C LEU A 23 -12.20 2.30 -15.52
N ASN A 24 -12.64 2.89 -14.41
CA ASN A 24 -14.05 2.92 -14.03
C ASN A 24 -14.92 3.75 -14.99
N MET A 25 -14.32 4.67 -15.73
CA MET A 25 -15.02 5.47 -16.75
C MET A 25 -15.22 4.74 -18.07
N ILE A 26 -14.55 3.60 -18.31
CA ILE A 26 -14.63 2.86 -19.59
C ILE A 26 -16.08 2.47 -19.93
N ASP A 27 -16.84 1.96 -18.96
CA ASP A 27 -18.24 1.54 -19.20
C ASP A 27 -19.15 2.72 -19.59
N ILE A 28 -18.77 3.94 -19.20
CA ILE A 28 -19.51 5.18 -19.50
C ILE A 28 -19.07 5.74 -20.85
N ASP A 29 -17.77 5.88 -21.09
CA ASP A 29 -17.24 6.47 -22.33
C ASP A 29 -17.47 5.57 -23.56
N PHE A 30 -17.50 4.25 -23.38
CA PHE A 30 -17.80 3.26 -24.43
C PHE A 30 -19.22 2.69 -24.32
N TYR A 31 -20.13 3.41 -23.63
CA TYR A 31 -21.51 2.99 -23.45
C TYR A 31 -22.30 2.90 -24.77
N GLY A 32 -21.88 3.65 -25.79
CA GLY A 32 -22.57 3.78 -27.07
C GLY A 32 -23.75 4.76 -27.02
N ILE A 33 -24.51 4.83 -28.11
CA ILE A 33 -25.62 5.76 -28.24
C ILE A 33 -26.91 5.07 -27.79
N ARG A 34 -27.64 5.70 -26.87
CA ARG A 34 -28.96 5.22 -26.46
C ARG A 34 -30.02 5.73 -27.45
N LEU A 35 -30.56 4.83 -28.28
CA LEU A 35 -31.64 5.13 -29.22
C LEU A 35 -32.79 4.16 -29.02
N PHE A 36 -34.01 4.70 -28.91
CA PHE A 36 -35.25 3.91 -28.75
C PHE A 36 -35.18 2.90 -27.58
N GLY A 37 -34.61 3.32 -26.45
CA GLY A 37 -34.47 2.47 -25.25
C GLY A 37 -33.42 1.36 -25.37
N LYS A 38 -32.73 1.23 -26.50
CA LYS A 38 -31.62 0.27 -26.71
C LYS A 38 -30.28 1.00 -26.84
N ASN A 39 -29.23 0.37 -26.34
CA ASN A 39 -27.88 0.87 -26.49
C ASN A 39 -27.27 0.32 -27.77
N TRP A 40 -26.94 1.23 -28.69
CA TRP A 40 -26.28 0.93 -29.94
C TRP A 40 -24.79 1.19 -29.78
N ARG A 41 -23.99 0.13 -29.96
CA ARG A 41 -22.54 0.17 -29.88
C ARG A 41 -21.95 -0.30 -31.18
N THR A 42 -20.92 0.40 -31.64
CA THR A 42 -20.03 -0.02 -32.70
C THR A 42 -19.29 -1.30 -32.31
N GLN A 43 -18.76 -2.03 -33.30
CA GLN A 43 -17.97 -3.22 -33.01
C GLN A 43 -16.72 -2.88 -32.18
N LYS A 44 -16.10 -1.72 -32.45
CA LYS A 44 -14.91 -1.27 -31.72
C LYS A 44 -15.21 -1.01 -30.24
N GLU A 45 -16.31 -0.34 -29.91
CA GLU A 45 -16.74 -0.14 -28.52
C GLU A 45 -17.02 -1.48 -27.81
N LYS A 46 -17.63 -2.45 -28.50
CA LYS A 46 -17.88 -3.79 -27.93
C LYS A 46 -16.57 -4.53 -27.63
N ASN A 47 -15.55 -4.38 -28.49
CA ASN A 47 -14.25 -4.98 -28.26
C ASN A 47 -13.58 -4.38 -27.02
N VAL A 48 -13.63 -3.05 -26.86
CA VAL A 48 -13.11 -2.36 -25.67
C VAL A 48 -13.76 -2.90 -24.40
N LEU A 49 -15.10 -2.97 -24.36
CA LEU A 49 -15.82 -3.48 -23.18
C LEU A 49 -15.51 -4.95 -22.90
N THR A 50 -15.27 -5.76 -23.94
CA THR A 50 -14.87 -7.15 -23.77
C THR A 50 -13.47 -7.25 -23.15
N ALA A 51 -12.50 -6.52 -23.70
CA ALA A 51 -11.14 -6.47 -23.16
C ALA A 51 -11.11 -5.95 -21.72
N TRP A 52 -11.91 -4.91 -21.43
CA TRP A 52 -12.04 -4.37 -20.07
C TRP A 52 -12.56 -5.41 -19.10
N LYS A 53 -13.63 -6.14 -19.45
CA LYS A 53 -14.17 -7.21 -18.60
C LYS A 53 -13.14 -8.30 -18.32
N THR A 54 -12.39 -8.73 -19.34
CA THR A 54 -11.34 -9.73 -19.17
C THR A 54 -10.22 -9.22 -18.26
N TYR A 55 -9.82 -7.95 -18.41
CA TYR A 55 -8.82 -7.35 -17.55
C TYR A 55 -9.32 -7.22 -16.10
N LEU A 56 -10.54 -6.72 -15.90
CA LEU A 56 -11.17 -6.57 -14.59
C LEU A 56 -11.34 -7.91 -13.87
N ASP A 57 -11.72 -8.97 -14.58
CA ASP A 57 -11.82 -10.32 -14.03
C ASP A 57 -10.45 -10.81 -13.51
N HIS A 58 -9.39 -10.60 -14.30
CA HIS A 58 -8.02 -10.92 -13.89
C HIS A 58 -7.55 -10.11 -12.67
N LEU A 59 -7.88 -8.82 -12.62
CA LEU A 59 -7.58 -7.96 -11.46
C LEU A 59 -8.29 -8.42 -10.18
N ASN A 60 -9.49 -8.97 -10.30
CA ASN A 60 -10.28 -9.47 -9.17
C ASN A 60 -9.99 -10.93 -8.82
N THR A 61 -8.89 -11.51 -9.29
CA THR A 61 -8.52 -12.91 -8.99
C THR A 61 -8.40 -13.10 -7.47
N PRO A 62 -9.23 -13.94 -6.84
CA PRO A 62 -9.13 -14.19 -5.42
C PRO A 62 -7.97 -15.16 -5.12
N GLY A 63 -7.06 -14.79 -4.23
CA GLY A 63 -6.04 -15.71 -3.72
C GLY A 63 -4.76 -15.04 -3.21
N GLU A 64 -4.00 -15.79 -2.41
CA GLU A 64 -2.64 -15.40 -2.00
C GLU A 64 -1.68 -15.57 -3.19
N LEU A 65 -1.38 -14.47 -3.87
CA LEU A 65 -0.38 -14.45 -4.93
C LEU A 65 1.02 -14.42 -4.30
N SER A 66 1.81 -15.48 -4.53
CA SER A 66 3.19 -15.54 -4.04
C SER A 66 4.12 -16.27 -5.02
N GLY A 67 5.42 -15.93 -4.97
CA GLY A 67 6.46 -16.54 -5.80
C GLY A 67 6.13 -16.51 -7.31
N ALA A 68 6.34 -17.63 -7.99
CA ALA A 68 6.13 -17.76 -9.43
C ALA A 68 4.67 -17.52 -9.88
N VAL A 69 3.70 -17.72 -8.99
CA VAL A 69 2.27 -17.45 -9.29
C VAL A 69 2.05 -15.94 -9.43
N LEU A 70 2.68 -15.15 -8.57
CA LEU A 70 2.63 -13.69 -8.64
C LEU A 70 3.27 -13.18 -9.94
N ASP A 71 4.45 -13.70 -10.33
CA ASP A 71 5.13 -13.27 -11.55
C ASP A 71 4.31 -13.55 -12.82
N ASN A 72 3.69 -14.73 -12.88
CA ASN A 72 2.78 -15.09 -13.98
C ASN A 72 1.53 -14.21 -14.00
N TRP A 73 0.96 -13.94 -12.82
CA TRP A 73 -0.19 -13.05 -12.70
C TRP A 73 0.13 -11.62 -13.13
N VAL A 74 1.29 -11.07 -12.74
CA VAL A 74 1.76 -9.74 -13.14
C VAL A 74 2.01 -9.69 -14.65
N THR A 75 2.68 -10.70 -15.21
CA THR A 75 2.93 -10.77 -16.66
C THR A 75 1.62 -10.79 -17.44
N LYS A 76 0.65 -11.58 -16.99
CA LYS A 76 -0.67 -11.68 -17.62
C LYS A 76 -1.48 -10.39 -17.46
N LYS A 77 -1.39 -9.73 -16.31
CA LYS A 77 -1.99 -8.41 -16.06
C LYS A 77 -1.46 -7.40 -17.07
N ASP A 78 -0.15 -7.34 -17.27
CA ASP A 78 0.48 -6.42 -18.23
C ASP A 78 0.06 -6.70 -19.68
N ASP A 79 -0.09 -7.98 -20.05
CA ASP A 79 -0.62 -8.38 -21.36
C ASP A 79 -2.06 -7.91 -21.58
N LEU A 80 -2.93 -8.15 -20.59
CA LEU A 80 -4.34 -7.77 -20.67
C LEU A 80 -4.54 -6.25 -20.67
N LEU A 81 -3.70 -5.50 -19.94
CA LEU A 81 -3.71 -4.04 -20.00
C LEU A 81 -3.29 -3.55 -21.39
N ALA A 82 -2.27 -4.16 -22.00
CA ALA A 82 -1.85 -3.80 -23.36
C ALA A 82 -2.94 -4.12 -24.40
N ASP A 83 -3.64 -5.26 -24.25
CA ASP A 83 -4.80 -5.61 -25.08
C ASP A 83 -5.94 -4.58 -24.94
N LEU A 84 -6.25 -4.16 -23.72
CA LEU A 84 -7.25 -3.13 -23.45
C LEU A 84 -6.87 -1.79 -24.11
N LEU A 85 -5.63 -1.34 -23.93
CA LEU A 85 -5.12 -0.11 -24.53
C LEU A 85 -5.18 -0.16 -26.06
N TYR A 86 -4.90 -1.32 -26.65
CA TYR A 86 -4.97 -1.54 -28.10
C TYR A 86 -6.41 -1.43 -28.64
N GLU A 87 -7.38 -2.05 -27.98
CA GLU A 87 -8.78 -1.91 -28.39
C GLU A 87 -9.27 -0.46 -28.22
N ILE A 88 -8.85 0.22 -27.15
CA ILE A 88 -9.17 1.63 -26.93
C ILE A 88 -8.55 2.50 -28.03
N SER A 89 -7.29 2.27 -28.42
CA SER A 89 -6.64 3.03 -29.49
C SER A 89 -7.35 2.86 -30.83
N ASN A 90 -7.75 1.63 -31.16
CA ASN A 90 -8.49 1.33 -32.38
C ASN A 90 -9.87 2.01 -32.40
N ALA A 91 -10.55 2.08 -31.25
CA ALA A 91 -11.85 2.73 -31.09
C ALA A 91 -11.79 4.24 -31.31
N ILE A 92 -10.73 4.89 -30.81
CA ILE A 92 -10.54 6.35 -30.94
C ILE A 92 -9.75 6.77 -32.19
N GLY A 93 -9.25 5.82 -32.99
CA GLY A 93 -8.63 6.06 -34.30
C GLY A 93 -7.10 6.19 -34.30
N TYR A 94 -6.42 5.80 -33.22
CA TYR A 94 -4.96 5.66 -33.20
C TYR A 94 -4.52 4.27 -33.69
N ASP A 95 -3.32 4.21 -34.25
CA ASP A 95 -2.67 2.98 -34.71
C ASP A 95 -1.44 2.70 -33.83
N PHE A 96 -1.57 1.75 -32.91
CA PHE A 96 -0.49 1.32 -32.01
C PHE A 96 -0.36 -0.20 -32.06
N ASP A 97 0.87 -0.70 -31.95
CA ASP A 97 1.14 -2.12 -31.74
C ASP A 97 1.01 -2.47 -30.23
N LYS A 98 0.44 -3.63 -29.92
CA LYS A 98 0.42 -4.22 -28.57
C LYS A 98 1.81 -4.31 -27.94
N VAL A 99 2.84 -4.66 -28.72
CA VAL A 99 4.22 -4.71 -28.22
C VAL A 99 4.70 -3.34 -27.78
N TYR A 100 4.36 -2.30 -28.56
CA TYR A 100 4.68 -0.92 -28.21
C TYR A 100 3.95 -0.50 -26.94
N LEU A 101 2.65 -0.76 -26.83
CA LEU A 101 1.85 -0.42 -25.65
C LEU A 101 2.36 -1.11 -24.38
N LYS A 102 2.84 -2.36 -24.48
CA LYS A 102 3.40 -3.12 -23.36
C LYS A 102 4.81 -2.65 -22.96
N ARG A 103 5.70 -2.43 -23.93
CA ARG A 103 7.14 -2.28 -23.68
C ARG A 103 7.66 -0.85 -23.72
N SER A 104 7.07 0.02 -24.54
CA SER A 104 7.57 1.39 -24.75
C SER A 104 7.12 2.30 -23.63
N ILE A 105 7.60 2.07 -22.41
CA ILE A 105 7.23 2.83 -21.22
C ILE A 105 8.48 3.34 -20.53
N TYR A 106 8.58 4.67 -20.39
CA TYR A 106 9.65 5.27 -19.60
C TYR A 106 9.23 5.31 -18.14
N LEU A 107 9.86 4.46 -17.33
CA LEU A 107 9.78 4.51 -15.88
C LEU A 107 11.21 4.70 -15.35
N PRO A 108 11.62 5.91 -14.96
CA PRO A 108 12.94 6.14 -14.42
C PRO A 108 13.14 5.29 -13.16
N ARG A 109 14.33 4.71 -13.00
CA ARG A 109 14.69 3.93 -11.80
C ARG A 109 14.45 4.72 -10.51
N ALA A 110 14.69 6.03 -10.52
CA ALA A 110 14.45 6.91 -9.39
C ALA A 110 12.98 6.90 -8.94
N HIS A 111 12.03 6.94 -9.87
CA HIS A 111 10.59 6.86 -9.54
C HIS A 111 10.21 5.48 -9.00
N GLY A 112 10.76 4.41 -9.57
CA GLY A 112 10.56 3.04 -9.06
C GLY A 112 11.06 2.88 -7.62
N ASN A 113 12.24 3.41 -7.32
CA ASN A 113 12.80 3.39 -5.96
C ASN A 113 11.95 4.22 -4.99
N GLN A 114 11.56 5.44 -5.38
CA GLN A 114 10.70 6.29 -4.55
C GLN A 114 9.35 5.62 -4.22
N PHE A 115 8.76 4.91 -5.19
CA PHE A 115 7.54 4.15 -4.96
C PHE A 115 7.74 3.05 -3.91
N LEU A 116 8.79 2.23 -4.06
CA LEU A 116 9.12 1.15 -3.12
C LEU A 116 9.44 1.67 -1.72
N ASP A 117 10.17 2.78 -1.62
CA ASP A 117 10.51 3.44 -0.36
C ASP A 117 9.25 3.92 0.35
N ASN A 118 8.36 4.62 -0.37
CA ASN A 118 7.12 5.14 0.18
C ASN A 118 6.19 4.02 0.66
N GLU A 119 6.08 2.93 -0.10
CA GLU A 119 5.24 1.80 0.29
C GLU A 119 5.80 1.08 1.52
N THR A 120 7.12 0.92 1.58
CA THR A 120 7.81 0.37 2.75
C THR A 120 7.60 1.24 3.99
N ILE A 121 7.71 2.57 3.86
CA ILE A 121 7.48 3.51 4.96
C ILE A 121 6.03 3.44 5.43
N ARG A 122 5.06 3.55 4.50
CA ARG A 122 3.63 3.53 4.81
C ARG A 122 3.23 2.26 5.55
N HIS A 123 3.68 1.09 5.07
CA HIS A 123 3.37 -0.19 5.67
C HIS A 123 3.99 -0.35 7.08
N ASN A 124 5.26 0.02 7.24
CA ASN A 124 5.93 -0.06 8.55
C ASN A 124 5.34 0.93 9.56
N LEU A 125 5.03 2.16 9.13
CA LEU A 125 4.40 3.15 9.97
C LEU A 125 3.01 2.70 10.44
N ALA A 126 2.20 2.14 9.54
CA ALA A 126 0.89 1.58 9.90
C ALA A 126 1.03 0.49 10.96
N GLN A 127 2.00 -0.41 10.85
CA GLN A 127 2.24 -1.45 11.87
C GLN A 127 2.69 -0.87 13.22
N ILE A 128 3.47 0.22 13.21
CA ILE A 128 3.90 0.89 14.45
C ILE A 128 2.69 1.54 15.14
N LEU A 129 1.86 2.25 14.38
CA LEU A 129 0.67 2.93 14.91
C LEU A 129 -0.40 1.95 15.40
N ASP A 130 -0.51 0.78 14.77
CA ASP A 130 -1.40 -0.31 15.17
C ASP A 130 -0.83 -1.13 16.36
N GLY A 131 0.35 -0.79 16.87
CA GLY A 131 1.00 -1.49 17.98
C GLY A 131 1.58 -2.87 17.64
N LYS A 132 1.53 -3.28 16.37
CA LYS A 132 2.07 -4.57 15.87
C LYS A 132 3.60 -4.57 15.80
N LYS A 133 4.24 -3.39 15.67
CA LYS A 133 5.70 -3.25 15.54
C LYS A 133 6.24 -2.16 16.46
N PRO A 134 7.29 -2.41 17.27
CA PRO A 134 7.89 -1.35 18.10
C PRO A 134 8.69 -0.36 17.25
N LEU A 135 8.68 0.91 17.63
CA LEU A 135 9.55 1.93 17.05
C LEU A 135 10.94 1.85 17.70
N PRO A 136 12.01 1.51 16.95
CA PRO A 136 13.36 1.49 17.52
C PRO A 136 13.79 2.91 17.86
N MET A 137 14.06 3.16 19.13
CA MET A 137 14.62 4.42 19.61
C MET A 137 16.05 4.21 20.10
N ARG A 138 16.97 5.06 19.63
CA ARG A 138 18.31 5.13 20.21
C ARG A 138 18.29 6.11 21.37
N LEU A 139 18.50 5.60 22.58
CA LEU A 139 18.69 6.44 23.75
C LEU A 139 20.01 7.21 23.58
N VAL A 140 19.90 8.53 23.44
CA VAL A 140 21.07 9.42 23.50
C VAL A 140 21.24 9.78 24.97
N THR A 141 22.14 9.06 25.65
CA THR A 141 22.56 9.44 27.01
C THR A 141 23.62 10.54 26.91
N THR A 142 23.36 11.66 27.57
CA THR A 142 24.37 12.69 27.86
C THR A 142 25.31 12.21 28.96
N GLU A 143 26.51 12.78 29.07
CA GLU A 143 27.45 12.41 30.14
C GLU A 143 26.83 12.58 31.54
N GLU A 144 26.02 13.62 31.72
CA GLU A 144 25.26 13.89 32.95
C GLU A 144 24.28 12.74 33.26
N THR A 145 23.48 12.31 32.29
CA THR A 145 22.52 11.20 32.50
C THR A 145 23.23 9.87 32.76
N GLN A 146 24.42 9.63 32.18
CA GLN A 146 25.21 8.44 32.51
C GLN A 146 25.77 8.47 33.93
N GLN A 147 26.22 9.64 34.38
CA GLN A 147 26.72 9.82 35.75
C GLN A 147 25.60 9.67 36.78
N GLU A 148 24.43 10.26 36.53
CA GLU A 148 23.25 10.09 37.38
C GLU A 148 22.84 8.62 37.46
N GLN A 149 22.81 7.91 36.33
CA GLN A 149 22.41 6.50 36.30
C GLN A 149 23.43 5.58 37.00
N LYS A 150 24.74 5.82 36.83
CA LYS A 150 25.79 5.15 37.62
C LYS A 150 25.64 5.46 39.12
N SER A 151 25.32 6.70 39.48
CA SER A 151 25.14 7.07 40.88
C SER A 151 23.97 6.33 41.51
N ILE A 152 22.86 6.18 40.78
CA ILE A 152 21.69 5.44 41.24
C ILE A 152 22.04 3.96 41.40
N GLN A 153 22.70 3.36 40.42
CA GLN A 153 23.14 1.95 40.47
C GLN A 153 24.03 1.67 41.68
N ASN A 154 25.02 2.53 41.95
CA ASN A 154 25.90 2.36 43.11
C ASN A 154 25.13 2.44 44.43
N LYS A 155 24.20 3.39 44.57
CA LYS A 155 23.36 3.51 45.77
C LYS A 155 22.47 2.28 45.99
N TYR A 156 22.01 1.65 44.92
CA TYR A 156 21.25 0.40 45.02
C TYR A 156 22.12 -0.78 45.47
N VAL A 157 23.34 -0.90 44.94
CA VAL A 157 24.31 -1.91 45.38
C VAL A 157 24.61 -1.75 46.88
N ASP A 158 24.85 -0.52 47.34
CA ASP A 158 25.10 -0.25 48.76
C ASP A 158 23.92 -0.67 49.66
N ILE A 159 22.68 -0.55 49.18
CA ILE A 159 21.50 -0.98 49.93
C ILE A 159 21.42 -2.51 49.99
N LEU A 160 21.69 -3.19 48.86
CA LEU A 160 21.63 -4.65 48.77
C LEU A 160 22.73 -5.33 49.61
N ASP A 161 23.91 -4.71 49.67
CA ASP A 161 25.02 -5.16 50.51
C ASP A 161 24.79 -4.82 52.00
N GLY A 162 23.69 -4.14 52.33
CA GLY A 162 23.35 -3.75 53.70
C GLY A 162 24.17 -2.58 54.25
N ASN A 163 25.01 -1.96 53.42
CA ASN A 163 25.80 -0.78 53.76
C ASN A 163 24.95 0.49 53.85
N ARG A 164 23.71 0.46 53.36
CA ARG A 164 22.77 1.58 53.37
C ARG A 164 21.33 1.10 53.62
N THR A 165 20.58 1.84 54.44
CA THR A 165 19.20 1.47 54.80
C THR A 165 18.18 2.33 54.07
N ILE A 166 17.04 1.74 53.73
CA ILE A 166 15.87 2.45 53.20
C ILE A 166 14.96 2.80 54.37
N LYS A 167 14.50 4.05 54.43
CA LYS A 167 13.47 4.47 55.40
C LYS A 167 12.13 3.88 54.96
N ILE A 168 11.51 3.08 55.83
CA ILE A 168 10.18 2.50 55.62
C ILE A 168 9.23 3.10 56.65
N GLU A 169 8.09 3.62 56.22
CA GLU A 169 6.98 4.01 57.10
C GLU A 169 5.90 2.94 57.06
N LEU A 170 5.64 2.32 58.21
CA LEU A 170 4.58 1.32 58.35
C LEU A 170 3.25 2.04 58.58
N ILE A 171 2.38 2.01 57.57
CA ILE A 171 0.99 2.42 57.72
C ILE A 171 0.24 1.25 58.36
N ASN A 172 0.01 1.31 59.67
CA ASN A 172 -0.85 0.35 60.35
C ASN A 172 -2.29 0.56 59.88
N SER A 173 -2.79 -0.28 58.98
CA SER A 173 -4.22 -0.44 58.78
C SER A 173 -4.81 -1.10 60.03
N PRO A 174 -5.90 -0.56 60.62
CA PRO A 174 -6.48 -1.12 61.83
C PRO A 174 -6.97 -2.56 61.56
N SER A 175 -6.58 -3.48 62.45
CA SER A 175 -7.02 -4.87 62.43
C SER A 175 -8.55 -4.94 62.42
N PRO A 176 -9.17 -5.81 61.60
CA PRO A 176 -10.62 -5.90 61.53
C PRO A 176 -11.16 -6.34 62.91
N GLU A 177 -11.97 -5.48 63.53
CA GLU A 177 -12.65 -5.80 64.78
C GLU A 177 -13.54 -7.04 64.59
N ILE A 178 -13.20 -8.13 65.26
CA ILE A 178 -14.05 -9.31 65.36
C ILE A 178 -15.21 -8.94 66.29
N LYS A 179 -16.38 -8.62 65.70
CA LYS A 179 -17.62 -8.49 66.45
C LYS A 179 -18.02 -9.86 66.99
N LYS A 180 -18.04 -9.98 68.33
CA LYS A 180 -18.63 -11.11 69.06
C LYS A 180 -20.15 -11.13 68.93
#